data_AF-A0A5Q4ZM87-F1
#
_entry.id   AF-A0A5Q4ZM87-F1
#
_cell.length_a   1.000
_cell.length_b   1.000
_cell.length_c   1.000
_cell.angle_alpha   90.00
_cell.angle_beta   90.00
_cell.angle_gamma   90.00
#
_symmetry.space_group_name_H-M   'P 1'
#
loop_
_entity.id
_entity.type
_entity.pdbx_description
1 polymer ?
#
loop_
_entity_poly.entity_id
_entity_poly.type
_entity_poly.pdbx_seq_one_letter_code
_entity_poly.pdbx_strand_id
1 'polypeptide(L)'
;MNSYNFQMLGSAQTEQSSPLLTPEQMAWVNTTILPTRIFLKGATEFDDQWLSLEGDWRFRYSGTNKGIPFADGKHFKDLNPKILKLIKLVSVEYIKENSASVVDDLAKYLAITFSQIEEITRENLLSKLRSIVADAERNGSDIAQFYYTLFGLRALDRLDFFKSSDEKADLEDLLLELPRPRNSNWGVYQNLDNVIPSEVCHMIESGIQRWASKLTPQLKTKEEKFAHLQTIKEMINLDRLCDCVITGIVYYVGMRPVQLGKTACGDIVVDTQNEHGNRFSILVPYAKKIKAHH
;
A
#
# COMPACT_ATOMS: atom_id res chain seq x y z
N MET A 1 -35.77 13.30 -45.77
CA MET A 1 -35.56 12.49 -44.56
C MET A 1 -34.45 11.49 -44.87
N ASN A 2 -33.20 11.84 -44.57
CA ASN A 2 -32.05 10.96 -44.75
C ASN A 2 -31.67 10.40 -43.38
N SER A 3 -31.97 9.13 -43.15
CA SER A 3 -31.57 8.38 -41.97
C SER A 3 -30.13 7.88 -42.13
N TYR A 4 -29.22 8.43 -41.33
CA TYR A 4 -27.86 7.95 -41.17
C TYR A 4 -27.86 6.61 -40.41
N ASN A 5 -27.36 5.55 -41.05
CA ASN A 5 -27.01 4.29 -40.39
C ASN A 5 -25.61 4.42 -39.77
N PHE A 6 -25.54 4.58 -38.44
CA PHE A 6 -24.32 4.38 -37.68
C PHE A 6 -24.21 2.89 -37.32
N GLN A 7 -23.37 2.15 -38.03
CA GLN A 7 -22.93 0.82 -37.61
C GLN A 7 -21.95 0.99 -36.45
N MET A 8 -22.41 0.73 -35.23
CA MET A 8 -21.56 0.56 -34.06
C MET A 8 -20.84 -0.80 -34.20
N LEU A 9 -19.53 -0.77 -34.44
CA LEU A 9 -18.67 -1.93 -34.25
C LEU A 9 -18.74 -2.34 -32.77
N GLY A 10 -19.36 -3.49 -32.52
CA GLY A 10 -19.29 -4.17 -31.23
C GLY A 10 -17.83 -4.54 -30.95
N SER A 11 -17.30 -4.02 -29.86
CA SER A 11 -16.06 -4.48 -29.25
C SER A 11 -16.24 -5.94 -28.84
N ALA A 12 -15.45 -6.83 -29.43
CA ALA A 12 -15.36 -8.22 -28.99
C ALA A 12 -14.89 -8.23 -27.54
N GLN A 13 -15.77 -8.65 -26.63
CA GLN A 13 -15.38 -9.06 -25.29
C GLN A 13 -14.54 -10.33 -25.46
N THR A 14 -13.23 -10.23 -25.23
CA THR A 14 -12.39 -11.39 -25.03
C THR A 14 -12.86 -12.10 -23.76
N GLU A 15 -13.45 -13.28 -23.91
CA GLU A 15 -13.69 -14.21 -22.80
C GLU A 15 -12.36 -14.42 -22.07
N GLN A 16 -12.26 -13.93 -20.83
CA GLN A 16 -11.08 -14.16 -19.99
C GLN A 16 -11.05 -15.64 -19.62
N SER A 17 -10.15 -16.40 -20.26
CA SER A 17 -9.87 -17.78 -19.86
C SER A 17 -9.11 -17.77 -18.53
N SER A 18 -9.57 -18.56 -17.57
CA SER A 18 -8.77 -18.86 -16.38
C SER A 18 -7.51 -19.64 -16.81
N PRO A 19 -6.33 -19.36 -16.24
CA PRO A 19 -5.11 -20.07 -16.61
C PRO A 19 -5.21 -21.53 -16.22
N LEU A 20 -4.61 -22.39 -17.05
CA LEU A 20 -4.49 -23.81 -16.79
C LEU A 20 -3.41 -24.07 -15.74
N LEU A 21 -3.62 -25.14 -14.97
CA LEU A 21 -2.66 -25.71 -14.03
C LEU A 21 -2.37 -27.14 -14.47
N THR A 22 -1.11 -27.56 -14.40
CA THR A 22 -0.77 -28.97 -14.64
C THR A 22 -1.42 -29.87 -13.58
N PRO A 23 -1.61 -31.17 -13.85
CA PRO A 23 -2.11 -32.12 -12.86
C PRO A 23 -1.31 -32.13 -11.55
N GLU A 24 0.01 -31.97 -11.64
CA GLU A 24 0.92 -31.91 -10.49
C GLU A 24 0.72 -30.63 -9.68
N GLN A 25 0.61 -29.48 -10.36
CA GLN A 25 0.30 -28.19 -9.71
C GLN A 25 -1.07 -28.24 -9.04
N MET A 26 -2.06 -28.86 -9.69
CA MET A 26 -3.38 -29.05 -9.10
C MET A 26 -3.33 -29.90 -7.83
N ALA A 27 -2.55 -30.99 -7.83
CA ALA A 27 -2.35 -31.82 -6.66
C ALA A 27 -1.66 -31.03 -5.54
N TRP A 28 -0.59 -30.30 -5.87
CA TRP A 28 0.13 -29.43 -4.94
C TRP A 28 -0.80 -28.42 -4.29
N VAL A 29 -1.56 -27.66 -5.09
CA VAL A 29 -2.51 -26.65 -4.59
C VAL A 29 -3.56 -27.28 -3.68
N ASN A 30 -4.04 -28.48 -3.98
CA ASN A 30 -5.01 -29.17 -3.13
C ASN A 30 -4.41 -29.56 -1.78
N THR A 31 -3.17 -30.06 -1.75
CA THR A 31 -2.50 -30.49 -0.52
C THR A 31 -2.03 -29.34 0.37
N THR A 32 -1.72 -28.18 -0.21
CA THR A 32 -1.20 -27.03 0.55
C THR A 32 -2.30 -26.44 1.44
N ILE A 33 -2.01 -26.29 2.74
CA ILE A 33 -2.96 -25.74 3.71
C ILE A 33 -2.66 -24.25 3.90
N LEU A 34 -3.69 -23.41 3.75
CA LEU A 34 -3.61 -22.01 4.14
C LEU A 34 -3.73 -21.89 5.66
N PRO A 35 -2.90 -21.07 6.32
CA PRO A 35 -3.10 -20.79 7.74
C PRO A 35 -4.46 -20.11 7.95
N THR A 36 -5.02 -20.23 9.15
CA THR A 36 -6.30 -19.57 9.51
C THR A 36 -6.12 -18.09 9.79
N ARG A 37 -4.97 -17.71 10.36
CA ARG A 37 -4.60 -16.32 10.64
C ARG A 37 -3.12 -16.07 10.46
N ILE A 38 -2.74 -14.82 10.23
CA ILE A 38 -1.35 -14.39 10.15
C ILE A 38 -1.11 -13.13 10.99
N PHE A 39 0.06 -13.06 11.64
CA PHE A 39 0.49 -11.88 12.38
C PHE A 39 1.03 -10.81 11.43
N LEU A 40 0.56 -9.57 11.58
CA LEU A 40 0.97 -8.45 10.72
C LEU A 40 2.17 -7.72 11.32
N LYS A 41 3.38 -8.10 10.88
CA LYS A 41 4.65 -7.58 11.44
C LYS A 41 4.74 -6.06 11.45
N GLY A 42 4.87 -5.47 12.63
CA GLY A 42 4.97 -4.02 12.83
C GLY A 42 3.63 -3.28 12.72
N ALA A 43 2.50 -3.98 12.88
CA ALA A 43 1.26 -3.34 13.29
C ALA A 43 1.52 -2.43 14.50
N THR A 44 0.99 -1.21 14.45
CA THR A 44 0.97 -0.31 15.60
C THR A 44 -0.31 -0.54 16.42
N GLU A 45 -0.49 0.20 17.51
CA GLU A 45 -1.71 0.12 18.33
C GLU A 45 -2.99 0.54 17.57
N PHE A 46 -2.84 1.26 16.45
CA PHE A 46 -3.94 1.68 15.57
C PHE A 46 -4.22 0.72 14.42
N ASP A 47 -3.43 -0.35 14.31
CA ASP A 47 -3.52 -1.35 13.26
C ASP A 47 -4.03 -2.68 13.83
N ASP A 48 -4.62 -3.50 12.96
CA ASP A 48 -4.90 -4.89 13.30
C ASP A 48 -3.59 -5.65 13.45
N GLN A 49 -3.43 -6.38 14.55
CA GLN A 49 -2.25 -7.21 14.80
C GLN A 49 -2.32 -8.56 14.06
N TRP A 50 -3.53 -9.04 13.79
CA TRP A 50 -3.80 -10.33 13.19
C TRP A 50 -4.78 -10.18 12.04
N LEU A 51 -4.51 -10.86 10.93
CA LEU A 51 -5.43 -10.98 9.81
C LEU A 51 -6.03 -12.39 9.79
N SER A 52 -7.36 -12.48 9.78
CA SER A 52 -8.09 -13.72 9.48
C SER A 52 -8.04 -13.99 7.98
N LEU A 53 -7.74 -15.23 7.60
CA LEU A 53 -7.55 -15.64 6.20
C LEU A 53 -8.78 -16.34 5.60
N GLU A 54 -9.89 -16.36 6.33
CA GLU A 54 -11.17 -16.89 5.89
C GLU A 54 -11.90 -15.91 4.94
N GLY A 55 -12.49 -16.43 3.86
CA GLY A 55 -13.27 -15.63 2.92
C GLY A 55 -12.51 -14.43 2.32
N ASP A 56 -13.15 -13.25 2.39
CA ASP A 56 -12.58 -11.96 2.03
C ASP A 56 -11.69 -11.43 3.15
N TRP A 57 -10.52 -10.91 2.78
CA TRP A 57 -9.58 -10.38 3.77
C TRP A 57 -9.88 -8.91 4.03
N ARG A 58 -10.11 -8.55 5.29
CA ARG A 58 -10.34 -7.16 5.71
C ARG A 58 -9.52 -6.90 6.96
N PHE A 59 -8.78 -5.80 6.95
CA PHE A 59 -7.91 -5.42 8.06
C PHE A 59 -7.53 -3.94 7.96
N ARG A 60 -7.27 -3.31 9.10
CA ARG A 60 -6.70 -1.96 9.19
C ARG A 60 -5.20 -2.07 9.34
N TYR A 61 -4.46 -1.38 8.47
CA TYR A 61 -3.01 -1.41 8.53
C TYR A 61 -2.38 -0.15 7.94
N SER A 62 -1.34 0.33 8.61
CA SER A 62 -0.58 1.52 8.22
C SER A 62 -1.48 2.75 8.03
N GLY A 63 -2.49 2.89 8.90
CA GLY A 63 -3.45 4.00 8.89
C GLY A 63 -4.56 3.91 7.83
N THR A 64 -4.69 2.78 7.12
CA THR A 64 -5.72 2.60 6.08
C THR A 64 -6.51 1.32 6.27
N ASN A 65 -7.81 1.36 5.97
CA ASN A 65 -8.63 0.14 5.91
C ASN A 65 -8.36 -0.56 4.58
N LYS A 66 -7.91 -1.81 4.64
CA LYS A 66 -7.55 -2.65 3.50
C LYS A 66 -8.59 -3.75 3.31
N GLY A 67 -8.81 -4.11 2.05
CA GLY A 67 -9.75 -5.15 1.66
C GLY A 67 -9.27 -5.92 0.43
N ILE A 68 -9.28 -7.24 0.51
CA ILE A 68 -9.06 -8.14 -0.63
C ILE A 68 -10.33 -8.98 -0.83
N PRO A 69 -11.23 -8.56 -1.73
CA PRO A 69 -12.51 -9.21 -1.95
C PRO A 69 -12.36 -10.44 -2.85
N PHE A 70 -11.87 -11.55 -2.30
CA PHE A 70 -11.65 -12.80 -3.04
C PHE A 70 -12.95 -13.44 -3.55
N ALA A 71 -14.08 -13.22 -2.89
CA ALA A 71 -15.37 -13.79 -3.29
C ALA A 71 -15.94 -13.09 -4.54
N ASP A 72 -16.17 -11.77 -4.44
CA ASP A 72 -16.94 -11.02 -5.46
C ASP A 72 -16.16 -9.87 -6.10
N GLY A 73 -14.85 -9.76 -5.82
CA GLY A 73 -14.04 -8.68 -6.37
C GLY A 73 -13.91 -8.75 -7.88
N LYS A 74 -13.89 -7.58 -8.54
CA LYS A 74 -13.77 -7.43 -10.00
C LYS A 74 -12.66 -8.29 -10.62
N HIS A 75 -11.51 -8.40 -9.95
CA HIS A 75 -10.34 -9.13 -10.45
C HIS A 75 -10.33 -10.60 -10.05
N PHE A 76 -11.22 -11.04 -9.16
CA PHE A 76 -11.18 -12.35 -8.52
C PHE A 76 -12.36 -13.24 -8.91
N LYS A 77 -13.55 -12.65 -9.14
CA LYS A 77 -14.82 -13.37 -9.36
C LYS A 77 -14.79 -14.41 -10.49
N ASP A 78 -14.00 -14.18 -11.54
CA ASP A 78 -13.95 -15.04 -12.73
C ASP A 78 -12.78 -16.04 -12.67
N LEU A 79 -11.98 -16.03 -11.59
CA LEU A 79 -10.84 -16.92 -11.42
C LEU A 79 -11.27 -18.26 -10.82
N ASN A 80 -10.66 -19.33 -11.31
CA ASN A 80 -10.80 -20.66 -10.73
C ASN A 80 -10.41 -20.66 -9.23
N PRO A 81 -11.18 -21.33 -8.34
CA PRO A 81 -10.88 -21.43 -6.91
C PRO A 81 -9.44 -21.87 -6.56
N LYS A 82 -8.82 -22.71 -7.39
CA LYS A 82 -7.41 -23.12 -7.22
C LYS A 82 -6.44 -21.97 -7.45
N ILE A 83 -6.72 -21.10 -8.43
CA ILE A 83 -5.94 -19.89 -8.71
C ILE A 83 -6.13 -18.88 -7.57
N LEU A 84 -7.34 -18.72 -7.06
CA LEU A 84 -7.60 -17.90 -5.87
C LEU A 84 -6.81 -18.40 -4.66
N LYS A 85 -6.77 -19.72 -4.44
CA LYS A 85 -5.96 -20.34 -3.38
C LYS A 85 -4.47 -20.05 -3.57
N LEU A 86 -3.97 -20.10 -4.82
CA LEU A 86 -2.59 -19.77 -5.15
C LEU A 86 -2.26 -18.30 -4.85
N ILE A 87 -3.13 -17.37 -5.24
CA ILE A 87 -2.96 -15.95 -4.94
C ILE A 87 -2.93 -15.73 -3.43
N LYS A 88 -3.85 -16.34 -2.68
CA LYS A 88 -3.86 -16.30 -1.22
C LYS A 88 -2.55 -16.81 -0.62
N LEU A 89 -1.99 -17.91 -1.13
CA LEU A 89 -0.72 -18.46 -0.66
C LEU A 89 0.44 -17.48 -0.89
N VAL A 90 0.54 -16.91 -2.10
CA VAL A 90 1.58 -15.92 -2.41
C VAL A 90 1.42 -14.65 -1.57
N SER A 91 0.18 -14.20 -1.32
CA SER A 91 -0.10 -13.07 -0.44
C SER A 91 0.32 -13.34 1.01
N VAL A 92 0.16 -14.57 1.50
CA VAL A 92 0.65 -14.99 2.82
C VAL A 92 2.18 -14.91 2.89
N GLU A 93 2.90 -15.44 1.89
CA GLU A 93 4.37 -15.34 1.83
C GLU A 93 4.83 -13.88 1.75
N TYR A 94 4.11 -13.04 1.01
CA TYR A 94 4.40 -11.62 0.95
C TYR A 94 4.32 -10.95 2.33
N ILE A 95 3.27 -11.23 3.11
CA ILE A 95 3.09 -10.66 4.47
C ILE A 95 4.17 -11.16 5.44
N LYS A 96 4.66 -12.39 5.28
CA LYS A 96 5.73 -12.93 6.13
C LYS A 96 7.06 -12.17 5.94
N GLU A 97 7.34 -11.78 4.70
CA GLU A 97 8.61 -11.15 4.27
C GLU A 97 8.55 -9.62 4.23
N ASN A 98 7.36 -9.04 4.03
CA ASN A 98 7.17 -7.62 3.75
C ASN A 98 6.02 -7.02 4.57
N SER A 99 5.88 -5.69 4.49
CA SER A 99 4.75 -4.97 5.09
C SER A 99 3.45 -5.33 4.40
N ALA A 100 2.38 -5.59 5.18
CA ALA A 100 1.03 -5.84 4.66
C ALA A 100 0.35 -4.60 4.05
N SER A 101 1.03 -3.46 3.97
CA SER A 101 0.47 -2.19 3.50
C SER A 101 0.05 -2.17 2.02
N VAL A 102 0.55 -3.09 1.21
CA VAL A 102 0.28 -3.15 -0.25
C VAL A 102 -0.04 -4.58 -0.73
N VAL A 103 -0.45 -5.47 0.19
CA VAL A 103 -0.78 -6.86 -0.17
C VAL A 103 -2.06 -6.95 -1.00
N ASP A 104 -2.95 -5.96 -0.87
CA ASP A 104 -4.13 -5.78 -1.72
C ASP A 104 -3.74 -5.53 -3.19
N ASP A 105 -2.77 -4.65 -3.42
CA ASP A 105 -2.23 -4.42 -4.76
C ASP A 105 -1.53 -5.67 -5.30
N LEU A 106 -0.70 -6.34 -4.48
CA LEU A 106 -0.07 -7.60 -4.87
C LEU A 106 -1.12 -8.63 -5.34
N ALA A 107 -2.15 -8.90 -4.53
CA ALA A 107 -3.17 -9.88 -4.86
C ALA A 107 -3.92 -9.50 -6.15
N LYS A 108 -4.27 -8.22 -6.31
CA LYS A 108 -4.90 -7.70 -7.51
C LYS A 108 -4.03 -7.89 -8.75
N TYR A 109 -2.75 -7.51 -8.69
CA TYR A 109 -1.86 -7.59 -9.84
C TYR A 109 -1.49 -9.03 -10.21
N LEU A 110 -1.39 -9.93 -9.23
CA LEU A 110 -1.26 -11.36 -9.51
C LEU A 110 -2.49 -11.92 -10.20
N ALA A 111 -3.70 -11.56 -9.76
CA ALA A 111 -4.94 -11.94 -10.43
C ALA A 111 -4.96 -11.47 -11.89
N ILE A 112 -4.57 -10.22 -12.15
CA ILE A 112 -4.46 -9.68 -13.51
C ILE A 112 -3.45 -10.49 -14.33
N THR A 113 -2.24 -10.72 -13.83
CA THR A 113 -1.22 -11.50 -14.53
C THR A 113 -1.70 -12.92 -14.85
N PHE A 114 -2.30 -13.61 -13.88
CA PHE A 114 -2.81 -14.96 -14.06
C PHE A 114 -3.95 -15.01 -15.09
N SER A 115 -4.79 -13.98 -15.18
CA SER A 115 -5.81 -13.88 -16.24
C SER A 115 -5.28 -13.58 -17.65
N GLN A 116 -3.98 -13.24 -17.77
CA GLN A 116 -3.35 -12.81 -19.02
C GLN A 116 -2.37 -13.87 -19.57
N ILE A 117 -2.23 -15.01 -18.90
CA ILE A 117 -1.37 -16.12 -19.31
C ILE A 117 -2.20 -17.39 -19.49
N GLU A 118 -1.81 -18.24 -20.42
CA GLU A 118 -2.54 -19.49 -20.70
C GLU A 118 -2.32 -20.54 -19.61
N GLU A 119 -1.09 -20.65 -19.12
CA GLU A 119 -0.70 -21.62 -18.08
C GLU A 119 0.25 -20.98 -17.07
N ILE A 120 0.11 -21.32 -15.78
CA ILE A 120 1.01 -20.81 -14.73
C ILE A 120 2.32 -21.62 -14.72
N THR A 121 3.22 -21.30 -15.65
CA THR A 121 4.58 -21.86 -15.72
C THR A 121 5.64 -20.79 -15.48
N ARG A 122 6.87 -21.22 -15.18
CA ARG A 122 8.03 -20.32 -15.05
C ARG A 122 8.24 -19.51 -16.33
N GLU A 123 8.21 -20.18 -17.48
CA GLU A 123 8.39 -19.57 -18.81
C GLU A 123 7.32 -18.51 -19.11
N ASN A 124 6.04 -18.81 -18.88
CA ASN A 124 4.95 -17.87 -19.16
C ASN A 124 5.02 -16.62 -18.27
N LEU A 125 5.39 -16.79 -16.99
CA LEU A 125 5.59 -15.65 -16.09
C LEU A 125 6.81 -14.81 -16.49
N LEU A 126 7.93 -15.43 -16.89
CA LEU A 126 9.09 -14.72 -17.41
C LEU A 126 8.76 -13.98 -18.71
N SER A 127 8.04 -14.62 -19.63
CA SER A 127 7.56 -14.00 -20.87
C SER A 127 6.69 -12.78 -20.58
N LYS A 128 5.77 -12.90 -19.62
CA LYS A 128 4.93 -11.78 -19.18
C LYS A 128 5.74 -10.62 -18.59
N LEU A 129 6.76 -10.91 -17.79
CA LEU A 129 7.66 -9.88 -17.27
C LEU A 129 8.42 -9.18 -18.41
N ARG A 130 8.93 -9.95 -19.39
CA ARG A 130 9.61 -9.40 -20.57
C ARG A 130 8.67 -8.52 -21.41
N SER A 131 7.41 -8.93 -21.59
CA SER A 131 6.43 -8.16 -22.36
C SER A 131 6.15 -6.79 -21.73
N ILE A 132 6.06 -6.71 -20.40
CA ILE A 132 5.85 -5.44 -19.69
C ILE A 132 7.04 -4.49 -19.90
N VAL A 133 8.26 -5.02 -19.92
CA VAL A 133 9.46 -4.18 -20.09
C VAL A 133 9.63 -3.73 -21.55
N ALA A 134 9.26 -4.58 -22.50
CA ALA A 134 9.30 -4.28 -23.93
C ALA A 134 8.26 -3.21 -24.33
N ASP A 135 7.19 -3.04 -23.56
CA ASP A 135 6.18 -2.02 -23.81
C ASP A 135 6.76 -0.60 -23.57
N ALA A 136 6.80 0.18 -24.64
CA ALA A 136 7.28 1.56 -24.64
C ALA A 136 6.28 2.52 -23.97
N GLU A 137 4.98 2.20 -24.02
CA GLU A 137 3.88 3.03 -23.49
C GLU A 137 3.46 2.64 -22.07
N ARG A 138 4.25 1.76 -21.42
CA ARG A 138 3.98 1.28 -20.06
C ARG A 138 3.80 2.43 -19.07
N ASN A 139 2.80 2.29 -18.20
CA ASN A 139 2.46 3.25 -17.17
C ASN A 139 2.81 2.71 -15.76
N GLY A 140 2.45 3.47 -14.71
CA GLY A 140 2.72 3.09 -13.32
C GLY A 140 2.08 1.76 -12.88
N SER A 141 0.91 1.41 -13.44
CA SER A 141 0.23 0.14 -13.18
C SER A 141 1.00 -1.05 -13.77
N ASP A 142 1.60 -0.89 -14.95
CA ASP A 142 2.40 -1.95 -15.58
C ASP A 142 3.69 -2.19 -14.79
N ILE A 143 4.31 -1.10 -14.30
CA ILE A 143 5.47 -1.19 -13.41
C ILE A 143 5.10 -1.92 -12.11
N ALA A 144 3.95 -1.60 -11.51
CA ALA A 144 3.46 -2.31 -10.33
C ALA A 144 3.21 -3.81 -10.62
N GLN A 145 2.54 -4.11 -11.74
CA GLN A 145 2.29 -5.48 -12.19
C GLN A 145 3.59 -6.26 -12.33
N PHE A 146 4.64 -5.66 -12.90
CA PHE A 146 5.96 -6.28 -13.03
C PHE A 146 6.53 -6.71 -11.67
N TYR A 147 6.62 -5.80 -10.71
CA TYR A 147 7.26 -6.10 -9.41
C TYR A 147 6.44 -7.10 -8.59
N TYR A 148 5.12 -7.04 -8.65
CA TYR A 148 4.26 -8.00 -7.95
C TYR A 148 4.26 -9.38 -8.61
N THR A 149 4.30 -9.44 -9.94
CA THR A 149 4.47 -10.69 -10.69
C THR A 149 5.83 -11.32 -10.41
N LEU A 150 6.89 -10.52 -10.40
CA LEU A 150 8.24 -10.97 -10.05
C LEU A 150 8.30 -11.57 -8.63
N PHE A 151 7.64 -10.92 -7.67
CA PHE A 151 7.53 -11.47 -6.32
C PHE A 151 6.80 -12.81 -6.34
N GLY A 152 5.64 -12.89 -7.02
CA GLY A 152 4.87 -14.11 -7.13
C GLY A 152 5.66 -15.26 -7.75
N LEU A 153 6.39 -15.00 -8.84
CA LEU A 153 7.27 -15.97 -9.49
C LEU A 153 8.29 -16.54 -8.50
N ARG A 154 9.03 -15.67 -7.79
CA ARG A 154 10.01 -16.10 -6.77
C ARG A 154 9.37 -16.86 -5.60
N ALA A 155 8.21 -16.41 -5.13
CA ALA A 155 7.50 -17.06 -4.03
C ALA A 155 7.04 -18.46 -4.43
N LEU A 156 6.48 -18.63 -5.62
CA LEU A 156 6.06 -19.93 -6.15
C LEU A 156 7.24 -20.87 -6.36
N ASP A 157 8.36 -20.34 -6.85
CA ASP A 157 9.59 -21.11 -7.05
C ASP A 157 10.16 -21.64 -5.72
N ARG A 158 10.25 -20.79 -4.69
CA ARG A 158 10.66 -21.18 -3.32
C ARG A 158 9.72 -22.20 -2.66
N LEU A 159 8.47 -22.26 -3.11
CA LEU A 159 7.47 -23.20 -2.62
C LEU A 159 7.47 -24.54 -3.40
N ASP A 160 8.45 -24.74 -4.30
CA ASP A 160 8.56 -25.90 -5.18
C ASP A 160 7.30 -26.12 -6.04
N PHE A 161 6.61 -25.03 -6.42
CA PHE A 161 5.39 -25.12 -7.22
C PHE A 161 5.67 -25.56 -8.66
N PHE A 162 6.83 -25.20 -9.21
CA PHE A 162 7.27 -25.56 -10.56
C PHE A 162 8.17 -26.81 -10.50
N LYS A 163 7.60 -28.02 -10.46
CA LYS A 163 8.40 -29.26 -10.47
C LYS A 163 8.82 -29.74 -11.87
N SER A 164 10.12 -30.00 -12.00
CA SER A 164 10.90 -30.89 -12.89
C SER A 164 10.81 -30.88 -14.43
N SER A 165 9.95 -30.10 -15.09
CA SER A 165 10.11 -29.90 -16.55
C SER A 165 11.23 -28.91 -16.91
N ASP A 166 11.75 -28.17 -15.93
CA ASP A 166 12.74 -27.09 -16.09
C ASP A 166 14.05 -27.40 -15.34
N GLU A 167 14.79 -28.44 -15.77
CA GLU A 167 16.25 -28.55 -15.49
C GLU A 167 17.05 -27.39 -16.12
N LYS A 168 16.37 -26.47 -16.81
CA LYS A 168 16.93 -25.31 -17.49
C LYS A 168 17.06 -24.14 -16.52
N ALA A 169 18.25 -24.02 -15.95
CA ALA A 169 18.80 -22.88 -15.22
C ALA A 169 18.09 -22.49 -13.91
N ASP A 170 18.88 -22.00 -12.95
CA ASP A 170 18.38 -21.38 -11.73
C ASP A 170 17.48 -20.18 -12.10
N LEU A 171 16.36 -20.01 -11.40
CA LEU A 171 15.45 -18.89 -11.63
C LEU A 171 16.19 -17.56 -11.48
N GLU A 172 17.09 -17.45 -10.50
CA GLU A 172 17.84 -16.20 -10.30
C GLU A 172 18.77 -15.88 -11.47
N ASP A 173 19.37 -16.89 -12.11
CA ASP A 173 20.17 -16.71 -13.34
C ASP A 173 19.30 -16.18 -14.49
N LEU A 174 18.12 -16.77 -14.70
CA LEU A 174 17.16 -16.31 -15.72
C LEU A 174 16.69 -14.88 -15.47
N LEU A 175 16.62 -14.47 -14.21
CA LEU A 175 16.24 -13.11 -13.81
C LEU A 175 17.36 -12.08 -13.98
N LEU A 176 18.63 -12.50 -14.14
CA LEU A 176 19.74 -11.58 -14.46
C LEU A 176 19.58 -10.97 -15.87
N GLU A 177 19.03 -11.75 -16.80
CA GLU A 177 18.77 -11.30 -18.17
C GLU A 177 17.51 -10.41 -18.29
N LEU A 178 16.71 -10.31 -17.23
CA LEU A 178 15.45 -9.58 -17.23
C LEU A 178 15.67 -8.11 -16.80
N PRO A 179 15.63 -7.13 -17.72
CA PRO A 179 15.75 -5.72 -17.35
C PRO A 179 14.63 -5.29 -16.40
N ARG A 180 14.95 -4.40 -15.45
CA ARG A 180 13.96 -3.82 -14.53
C ARG A 180 13.33 -2.58 -15.17
N PRO A 181 11.99 -2.44 -15.15
CA PRO A 181 11.37 -1.23 -15.66
C PRO A 181 11.76 -0.03 -14.78
N ARG A 182 12.10 1.09 -15.43
CA ARG A 182 12.38 2.35 -14.72
C ARG A 182 11.14 2.76 -13.93
N ASN A 183 11.33 3.03 -12.63
CA ASN A 183 10.29 3.56 -11.77
C ASN A 183 10.48 5.09 -11.63
N SER A 184 9.42 5.86 -11.88
CA SER A 184 9.42 7.33 -11.76
C SER A 184 9.43 7.83 -10.30
N ASN A 185 9.25 6.94 -9.32
CA ASN A 185 9.19 7.31 -7.89
C ASN A 185 10.50 7.89 -7.31
N TRP A 186 11.63 7.76 -8.01
CA TRP A 186 12.90 8.32 -7.57
C TRP A 186 13.02 9.84 -7.82
N GLY A 187 12.37 10.34 -8.87
CA GLY A 187 12.51 11.75 -9.31
C GLY A 187 11.92 12.77 -8.34
N VAL A 188 10.91 12.41 -7.55
CA VAL A 188 10.27 13.33 -6.57
C VAL A 188 11.28 13.81 -5.51
N TYR A 189 12.26 12.97 -5.15
CA TYR A 189 13.28 13.31 -4.16
C TYR A 189 14.52 13.99 -4.76
N GLN A 190 14.66 14.01 -6.09
CA GLN A 190 15.78 14.66 -6.79
C GLN A 190 15.47 16.09 -7.21
N ASN A 191 14.20 16.47 -7.31
CA ASN A 191 13.81 17.84 -7.60
C ASN A 191 14.00 18.74 -6.37
N LEU A 192 15.25 19.11 -6.12
CA LEU A 192 15.63 20.14 -5.16
C LEU A 192 14.97 21.50 -5.48
N ASP A 193 14.43 21.67 -6.68
CA ASP A 193 13.68 22.85 -7.12
C ASP A 193 12.21 22.86 -6.67
N ASN A 194 11.67 21.74 -6.16
CA ASN A 194 10.33 21.69 -5.56
C ASN A 194 10.33 22.26 -4.13
N VAL A 195 11.01 23.39 -3.91
CA VAL A 195 10.99 24.10 -2.63
C VAL A 195 9.74 24.95 -2.58
N ILE A 196 9.02 24.90 -1.46
CA ILE A 196 7.93 25.83 -1.19
C ILE A 196 8.54 27.26 -1.15
N PRO A 197 8.04 28.23 -1.93
CA PRO A 197 8.56 29.59 -1.93
C PRO A 197 8.56 30.19 -0.51
N SER A 198 9.54 31.05 -0.22
CA SER A 198 9.71 31.69 1.09
C SER A 198 8.45 32.40 1.58
N GLU A 199 7.70 33.02 0.66
CA GLU A 199 6.47 33.76 0.95
C GLU A 199 5.37 32.81 1.43
N VAL A 200 5.30 31.63 0.83
CA VAL A 200 4.32 30.60 1.19
C VAL A 200 4.70 29.98 2.53
N CYS A 201 5.98 29.72 2.78
CA CYS A 201 6.48 29.30 4.09
C CYS A 201 6.09 30.30 5.18
N HIS A 202 6.34 31.59 4.97
CA HIS A 202 6.00 32.63 5.94
C HIS A 202 4.48 32.75 6.18
N MET A 203 3.67 32.57 5.13
CA MET A 203 2.21 32.55 5.25
C MET A 203 1.73 31.36 6.09
N ILE A 204 2.33 30.17 5.90
CA ILE A 204 2.03 28.98 6.70
C ILE A 204 2.43 29.19 8.16
N GLU A 205 3.66 29.65 8.43
CA GLU A 205 4.16 29.93 9.78
C GLU A 205 3.28 30.95 10.51
N SER A 206 2.98 32.07 9.86
CA SER A 206 2.12 33.13 10.41
C SER A 206 0.71 32.62 10.68
N GLY A 207 0.17 31.78 9.79
CA GLY A 207 -1.11 31.12 9.96
C GLY A 207 -1.12 30.23 11.22
N ILE A 208 -0.14 29.33 11.35
CA ILE A 208 -0.04 28.40 12.48
C ILE A 208 0.13 29.17 13.80
N GLN A 209 1.01 30.18 13.86
CA GLN A 209 1.20 31.00 15.07
C GLN A 209 -0.06 31.77 15.47
N ARG A 210 -0.79 32.33 14.49
CA ARG A 210 -2.06 33.02 14.74
C ARG A 210 -3.14 32.08 15.27
N TRP A 211 -3.16 30.84 14.80
CA TRP A 211 -4.06 29.81 15.31
C TRP A 211 -3.68 29.39 16.73
N ALA A 212 -2.40 29.09 16.98
CA ALA A 212 -1.91 28.70 18.30
C ALA A 212 -2.21 29.77 19.37
N SER A 213 -2.00 31.05 19.06
CA SER A 213 -2.29 32.14 20.01
C SER A 213 -3.77 32.28 20.36
N LYS A 214 -4.68 31.92 19.44
CA LYS A 214 -6.14 31.94 19.68
C LYS A 214 -6.63 30.68 20.40
N LEU A 215 -6.08 29.52 20.06
CA LEU A 215 -6.50 28.22 20.59
C LEU A 215 -5.94 27.97 21.99
N THR A 216 -4.67 28.30 22.19
CA THR A 216 -3.94 28.06 23.44
C THR A 216 -3.34 29.37 23.97
N PRO A 217 -4.17 30.35 24.35
CA PRO A 217 -3.67 31.55 25.00
C PRO A 217 -3.00 31.20 26.34
N GLN A 218 -2.04 32.02 26.75
CA GLN A 218 -1.35 31.91 28.03
C GLN A 218 -2.28 32.30 29.19
N LEU A 219 -3.21 31.41 29.53
CA LEU A 219 -4.12 31.58 30.66
C LEU A 219 -3.49 31.02 31.94
N LYS A 220 -3.61 31.74 33.05
CA LYS A 220 -2.90 31.42 34.30
C LYS A 220 -3.71 30.50 35.21
N THR A 221 -5.04 30.66 35.24
CA THR A 221 -5.92 29.88 36.13
C THR A 221 -6.54 28.67 35.42
N LYS A 222 -6.97 27.67 36.19
CA LYS A 222 -7.63 26.47 35.62
C LYS A 222 -9.04 26.82 35.13
N GLU A 223 -9.69 27.75 35.81
CA GLU A 223 -11.04 28.24 35.56
C GLU A 223 -11.11 29.00 34.23
N GLU A 224 -10.15 29.89 33.96
CA GLU A 224 -10.03 30.59 32.67
C GLU A 224 -9.78 29.61 31.52
N LYS A 225 -8.90 28.61 31.72
CA LYS A 225 -8.63 27.57 30.71
C LYS A 225 -9.89 26.78 30.39
N PHE A 226 -10.66 26.40 31.40
CA PHE A 226 -11.90 25.66 31.22
C PHE A 226 -12.96 26.50 30.49
N ALA A 227 -13.17 27.76 30.89
CA ALA A 227 -14.10 28.66 30.23
C ALA A 227 -13.74 28.88 28.75
N HIS A 228 -12.46 29.12 28.46
CA HIS A 228 -11.96 29.31 27.09
C HIS A 228 -12.15 28.05 26.23
N LEU A 229 -11.90 26.86 26.79
CA LEU A 229 -12.14 25.59 26.11
C LEU A 229 -13.62 25.36 25.76
N GLN A 230 -14.55 25.80 26.62
CA GLN A 230 -15.99 25.69 26.33
C GLN A 230 -16.39 26.63 25.18
N THR A 231 -15.93 27.88 25.20
CA THR A 231 -16.18 28.83 24.11
C THR A 231 -15.60 28.34 22.78
N ILE A 232 -14.39 27.77 22.80
CA ILE A 232 -13.76 27.17 21.62
C ILE A 232 -14.59 25.99 21.09
N LYS A 233 -15.05 25.10 21.96
CA LYS A 233 -15.83 23.92 21.56
C LYS A 233 -17.09 24.27 20.78
N GLU A 234 -17.73 25.38 21.12
CA GLU A 234 -18.96 25.84 20.45
C GLU A 234 -18.67 26.49 19.08
N MET A 235 -17.49 27.08 18.90
CA MET A 235 -17.14 27.83 17.69
C MET A 235 -16.35 27.03 16.65
N ILE A 236 -15.69 25.94 17.06
CA ILE A 236 -14.71 25.23 16.22
C ILE A 236 -15.31 23.97 15.60
N ASN A 237 -15.14 23.86 14.28
CA ASN A 237 -15.30 22.60 13.57
C ASN A 237 -14.09 21.70 13.84
N LEU A 238 -14.33 20.52 14.41
CA LEU A 238 -13.28 19.57 14.82
C LEU A 238 -12.42 19.09 13.66
N ASP A 239 -13.03 18.85 12.48
CA ASP A 239 -12.30 18.39 11.29
C ASP A 239 -11.31 19.47 10.83
N ARG A 240 -11.75 20.74 10.78
CA ARG A 240 -10.87 21.87 10.43
C ARG A 240 -9.74 22.05 11.43
N LEU A 241 -10.01 21.86 12.73
CA LEU A 241 -8.97 21.90 13.75
C LEU A 241 -7.95 20.78 13.54
N CYS A 242 -8.42 19.57 13.24
CA CYS A 242 -7.58 18.42 12.95
C CYS A 242 -6.68 18.68 11.73
N ASP A 243 -7.24 19.17 10.62
CA ASP A 243 -6.49 19.51 9.41
C ASP A 243 -5.41 20.57 9.67
N CYS A 244 -5.73 21.59 10.48
CA CYS A 244 -4.75 22.61 10.87
C CYS A 244 -3.62 22.04 11.72
N VAL A 245 -3.94 21.16 12.69
CA VAL A 245 -2.93 20.49 13.53
C VAL A 245 -2.04 19.58 12.68
N ILE A 246 -2.63 18.77 11.79
CA ILE A 246 -1.89 17.92 10.85
C ILE A 246 -0.96 18.77 9.98
N THR A 247 -1.46 19.88 9.44
CA THR A 247 -0.66 20.81 8.63
C THR A 247 0.54 21.34 9.42
N GLY A 248 0.34 21.75 10.67
CA GLY A 248 1.42 22.22 11.52
C GLY A 248 2.47 21.16 11.81
N ILE A 249 2.05 19.93 12.14
CA ILE A 249 2.96 18.80 12.40
C ILE A 249 3.75 18.45 11.12
N VAL A 250 3.09 18.35 9.97
CA VAL A 250 3.76 18.06 8.69
C VAL A 250 4.76 19.15 8.34
N TYR A 251 4.40 20.42 8.53
CA TYR A 251 5.26 21.55 8.20
C TYR A 251 6.52 21.60 9.06
N TYR A 252 6.38 21.48 10.38
CA TYR A 252 7.51 21.62 11.32
C TYR A 252 8.36 20.35 11.45
N VAL A 253 7.77 19.17 11.34
CA VAL A 253 8.45 17.90 11.61
C VAL A 253 8.75 17.12 10.31
N GLY A 254 8.12 17.48 9.19
CA GLY A 254 8.27 16.76 7.92
C GLY A 254 7.67 15.35 7.94
N MET A 255 6.70 15.10 8.83
CA MET A 255 6.11 13.77 8.99
C MET A 255 5.33 13.35 7.74
N ARG A 256 5.58 12.13 7.26
CA ARG A 256 4.83 11.54 6.16
C ARG A 256 3.43 11.08 6.63
N PRO A 257 2.43 10.98 5.74
CA PRO A 257 1.10 10.50 6.10
C PRO A 257 1.09 9.16 6.86
N VAL A 258 1.96 8.23 6.46
CA VAL A 258 2.13 6.92 7.15
C VAL A 258 2.70 7.03 8.56
N GLN A 259 3.46 8.08 8.87
CA GLN A 259 4.01 8.32 10.20
C GLN A 259 2.97 8.98 11.09
N LEU A 260 2.20 9.94 10.56
CA LEU A 260 1.05 10.54 11.24
C LEU A 260 0.02 9.50 11.66
N GLY A 261 -0.32 8.56 10.75
CA GLY A 261 -1.27 7.49 11.05
C GLY A 261 -0.80 6.51 12.14
N LYS A 262 0.46 6.58 12.55
CA LYS A 262 1.06 5.77 13.62
C LYS A 262 1.33 6.56 14.89
N THR A 263 1.14 7.89 14.87
CA THR A 263 1.47 8.75 16.00
C THR A 263 0.49 8.53 17.13
N ALA A 264 1.03 8.06 18.27
CA ALA A 264 0.31 7.89 19.50
C ALA A 264 0.28 9.18 20.32
N CYS A 265 -0.68 9.32 21.24
CA CYS A 265 -0.62 10.40 22.23
C CYS A 265 0.67 10.33 23.07
N GLY A 266 1.19 9.12 23.32
CA GLY A 266 2.45 8.91 24.05
C GLY A 266 3.70 9.38 23.30
N ASP A 267 3.60 9.62 21.99
CA ASP A 267 4.72 10.12 21.18
C ASP A 267 4.92 11.64 21.34
N ILE A 268 3.98 12.36 21.95
CA ILE A 268 4.04 13.81 22.14
C ILE A 268 4.45 14.10 23.60
N VAL A 269 5.61 14.72 23.78
CA VAL A 269 6.19 15.02 25.10
C VAL A 269 6.32 16.53 25.27
N VAL A 270 5.97 17.03 26.46
CA VAL A 270 6.24 18.42 26.84
C VAL A 270 7.66 18.48 27.42
N ASP A 271 8.59 19.07 26.69
CA ASP A 271 9.99 19.17 27.13
C ASP A 271 10.20 20.28 28.14
N THR A 272 9.52 21.42 27.94
CA THR A 272 9.67 22.59 28.80
C THR A 272 8.38 23.39 28.81
N GLN A 273 7.98 23.82 30.00
CA GLN A 273 6.88 24.75 30.21
C GLN A 273 7.40 25.94 31.01
N ASN A 274 7.49 27.11 30.38
CA ASN A 274 7.94 28.34 31.03
C ASN A 274 7.05 29.54 30.63
N GLU A 275 7.30 30.70 31.25
CA GLU A 275 6.55 31.94 30.97
C GLU A 275 6.67 32.40 29.51
N HIS A 276 7.76 32.02 28.83
CA HIS A 276 8.04 32.37 27.43
C HIS A 276 7.42 31.40 26.41
N GLY A 277 6.88 30.25 26.86
CA GLY A 277 6.18 29.29 26.01
C GLY A 277 6.41 27.83 26.40
N ASN A 278 5.67 26.95 25.71
CA ASN A 278 5.80 25.50 25.84
C ASN A 278 6.63 24.96 24.68
N ARG A 279 7.59 24.08 24.97
CA ARG A 279 8.31 23.29 23.96
C ARG A 279 7.82 21.86 24.00
N PHE A 280 7.58 21.31 22.82
CA PHE A 280 7.11 19.95 22.64
C PHE A 280 8.10 19.19 21.75
N SER A 281 8.35 17.94 22.10
CA SER A 281 9.01 16.96 21.25
C SER A 281 7.96 15.98 20.73
N ILE A 282 8.10 15.59 19.48
CA ILE A 282 7.27 14.55 18.86
C ILE A 282 8.21 13.43 18.43
N LEU A 283 8.04 12.24 19.01
CA LEU A 283 8.70 11.04 18.54
C LEU A 283 8.11 10.67 17.17
N VAL A 284 8.92 10.77 16.12
CA VAL A 284 8.47 10.47 14.76
C VAL A 284 8.56 8.97 14.51
N PRO A 285 7.44 8.24 14.31
CA PRO A 285 7.49 6.82 14.04
C PRO A 285 8.21 6.55 12.71
N TYR A 286 9.05 5.51 12.64
CA TYR A 286 9.75 5.17 11.40
C TYR A 286 8.77 4.84 10.27
N ALA A 287 8.95 5.51 9.13
CA ALA A 287 8.19 5.23 7.91
C ALA A 287 8.57 3.88 7.29
N LYS A 288 9.85 3.49 7.37
CA LYS A 288 10.41 2.28 6.77
C LYS A 288 10.66 1.24 7.86
N LYS A 289 10.00 0.09 7.77
CA LYS A 289 10.31 -1.05 8.64
C LYS A 289 11.58 -1.73 8.14
N ILE A 290 12.51 -2.00 9.04
CA ILE A 290 13.68 -2.83 8.75
C ILE A 290 13.13 -4.20 8.36
N LYS A 291 13.54 -4.75 7.21
CA LYS A 291 13.31 -6.16 6.92
C LYS A 291 14.08 -6.93 7.99
N ALA A 292 13.37 -7.53 8.94
CA ALA A 292 14.01 -8.43 9.88
C ALA A 292 14.51 -9.63 9.07
N HIS A 293 15.83 -9.67 8.84
CA HIS A 293 16.50 -10.87 8.40
C HIS A 293 16.46 -11.84 9.59
N HIS A 294 15.66 -12.90 9.46
CA HIS A 294 15.81 -14.11 10.25
C HIS A 294 16.48 -15.15 9.36
#